data_AF-A0A6M2D8Z7-F1
#
_entry.id   AF-A0A6M2D8Z7-F1
#
_cell.length_a   1.000
_cell.length_b   1.000
_cell.length_c   1.000
_cell.angle_alpha   90.00
_cell.angle_beta   90.00
_cell.angle_gamma   90.00
#
_symmetry.space_group_name_H-M   'P 1'
#
loop_
_entity.id
_entity.type
_entity.pdbx_description
1 polymer ?
#
loop_
_entity_poly.entity_id
_entity_poly.type
_entity_poly.pdbx_seq_one_letter_code
_entity_poly.pdbx_strand_id
1 'polypeptide(L)'
;LGPLDTIPVILFLLFVVQFSVACACLAMTEDQERELASQGWKKASPAVRAQAERIFRCCGFERNASDPTAELQCEHVPTCCPPQEIPPDGTCECQGCWSALHQAIRNGLKITGGIGMFFSFTELEQEEHRALAGVQRQAI
;
A
#
# COMPACT_ATOMS: atom_id res chain seq x y z
N LEU A 1 -28.01 -15.80 24.11
CA LEU A 1 -27.05 -15.19 23.17
C LEU A 1 -26.75 -16.21 22.09
N GLY A 2 -27.43 -16.09 20.95
CA GLY A 2 -27.20 -16.94 19.79
C GLY A 2 -26.06 -16.41 18.93
N PRO A 3 -25.60 -17.16 17.91
CA PRO A 3 -24.55 -16.74 16.98
C PRO A 3 -24.88 -15.46 16.18
N LEU A 4 -26.14 -15.01 16.16
CA LEU A 4 -26.55 -13.74 15.57
C LEU A 4 -26.28 -12.53 16.47
N ASP A 5 -26.26 -12.69 17.80
CA ASP A 5 -26.05 -11.58 18.75
C ASP A 5 -24.58 -11.13 18.85
N THR A 6 -23.63 -11.94 18.34
CA THR A 6 -22.18 -11.66 18.42
C THR A 6 -21.62 -10.88 17.22
N ILE A 7 -22.34 -10.85 16.11
CA ILE A 7 -21.94 -10.20 14.86
C ILE A 7 -21.62 -8.70 15.04
N PRO A 8 -22.46 -7.87 15.71
CA PRO A 8 -22.19 -6.43 15.85
C PRO A 8 -20.93 -6.16 16.69
N VAL A 9 -20.65 -7.01 17.68
CA VAL A 9 -19.42 -6.92 18.48
C VAL A 9 -18.19 -7.20 17.62
N ILE A 10 -18.26 -8.20 16.74
CA ILE A 10 -17.15 -8.55 15.83
C ILE A 10 -16.90 -7.40 14.84
N LEU A 11 -17.95 -6.84 14.23
CA LEU A 11 -17.81 -5.72 13.29
C LEU A 11 -17.21 -4.47 13.96
N PHE A 12 -17.64 -4.16 15.18
CA PHE A 12 -17.04 -3.08 15.98
C PHE A 12 -15.55 -3.32 16.27
N LEU A 13 -15.17 -4.55 16.66
CA LEU A 13 -13.77 -4.88 16.88
C LEU A 13 -12.93 -4.77 15.59
N LEU A 14 -13.47 -5.20 14.46
CA LEU A 14 -12.80 -5.04 13.16
C LEU A 14 -12.64 -3.58 12.77
N PHE A 15 -13.61 -2.71 13.08
CA PHE A 15 -13.50 -1.26 12.89
C PHE A 15 -12.37 -0.67 13.74
N VAL A 16 -12.33 -1.00 15.04
CA VAL A 16 -11.28 -0.50 15.94
C VAL A 16 -9.89 -0.92 15.48
N VAL A 17 -9.71 -2.17 15.03
CA VAL A 17 -8.43 -2.66 14.50
C VAL A 17 -8.05 -1.92 13.22
N GLN A 18 -8.96 -1.78 12.25
CA GLN A 18 -8.68 -1.10 10.98
C GLN A 18 -8.34 0.38 11.19
N PHE A 19 -9.08 1.08 12.05
CA PHE A 19 -8.81 2.47 12.41
C PHE A 19 -7.44 2.61 13.07
N SER A 20 -7.12 1.73 14.01
CA SER A 20 -5.81 1.74 14.70
C SER A 20 -4.65 1.52 13.72
N VAL A 21 -4.78 0.56 12.80
CA VAL A 21 -3.76 0.28 11.77
C VAL A 21 -3.62 1.47 10.82
N ALA A 22 -4.72 2.07 10.36
CA ALA A 22 -4.69 3.25 9.51
C ALA A 22 -3.99 4.43 10.20
N CYS A 23 -4.30 4.70 11.48
CA CYS A 23 -3.63 5.72 12.26
C CYS A 23 -2.14 5.45 12.45
N ALA A 24 -1.75 4.20 12.73
CA ALA A 24 -0.35 3.81 12.87
C ALA A 24 0.42 4.02 11.56
N CYS A 25 -0.16 3.61 10.42
CA CYS A 25 0.43 3.81 9.09
C CYS A 25 0.53 5.29 8.71
N LEU A 26 -0.41 6.14 9.14
CA LEU A 26 -0.35 7.59 8.91
C LEU A 26 0.65 8.31 9.82
N ALA A 27 0.87 7.80 11.04
CA ALA A 27 1.83 8.34 12.01
C ALA A 27 3.28 7.90 11.74
N MET A 28 3.48 6.98 10.79
CA MET A 28 4.80 6.46 10.45
C MET A 28 5.66 7.54 9.80
N THR A 29 6.91 7.64 10.23
CA THR A 29 7.87 8.59 9.67
C THR A 29 8.51 8.04 8.39
N GLU A 30 9.00 8.92 7.50
CA GLU A 30 9.62 8.49 6.25
C GLU A 30 10.85 7.60 6.48
N ASP A 31 11.61 7.83 7.56
CA ASP A 31 12.76 6.99 7.91
C ASP A 31 12.34 5.57 8.32
N GLN A 32 11.26 5.44 9.09
CA GLN A 32 10.70 4.12 9.44
C GLN A 32 10.15 3.40 8.21
N GLU A 33 9.50 4.14 7.29
CA GLU A 33 9.01 3.60 6.03
C GLU A 33 10.15 3.11 5.15
N ARG A 34 11.22 3.89 5.08
CA ARG A 34 12.41 3.57 4.31
C ARG A 34 13.10 2.32 4.83
N GLU A 35 13.28 2.21 6.14
CA GLU A 35 13.94 1.05 6.73
C GLU A 35 13.12 -0.23 6.51
N LEU A 36 11.81 -0.18 6.75
CA LEU A 36 10.92 -1.32 6.52
C LEU A 36 10.93 -1.75 5.04
N ALA A 37 10.87 -0.79 4.12
CA ALA A 37 10.92 -1.07 2.70
C ALA A 37 12.29 -1.58 2.24
N SER A 38 13.39 -1.07 2.81
CA SER A 38 14.76 -1.54 2.52
C SER A 38 14.95 -2.99 2.96
N GLN A 39 14.50 -3.32 4.17
CA GLN A 39 14.51 -4.70 4.65
C GLN A 39 13.59 -5.60 3.82
N GLY A 40 12.41 -5.10 3.46
CA GLY A 40 11.47 -5.78 2.56
C GLY A 40 12.11 -6.07 1.20
N TRP A 41 12.79 -5.09 0.62
CA TRP A 41 13.51 -5.23 -0.64
C TRP A 41 14.59 -6.30 -0.54
N LYS A 42 15.44 -6.24 0.51
CA LYS A 42 16.50 -7.23 0.76
C LYS A 42 15.99 -8.66 0.96
N LYS A 43 14.78 -8.84 1.51
CA LYS A 43 14.13 -10.15 1.68
C LYS A 43 13.33 -10.59 0.45
N ALA A 44 12.96 -9.68 -0.44
CA ALA A 44 12.19 -10.00 -1.64
C ALA A 44 13.01 -10.88 -2.60
N SER A 45 12.32 -11.81 -3.27
CA SER A 45 12.93 -12.67 -4.28
C SER A 45 13.32 -11.87 -5.53
N PRO A 46 14.31 -12.33 -6.34
CA PRO A 46 14.71 -11.64 -7.55
C PRO A 46 13.55 -11.41 -8.53
N ALA A 47 12.60 -12.34 -8.61
CA ALA A 47 11.41 -12.20 -9.46
C ALA A 47 10.49 -11.06 -9.02
N VAL A 48 10.28 -10.89 -7.71
CA VAL A 48 9.46 -9.79 -7.16
C VAL A 48 10.14 -8.45 -7.41
N ARG A 49 11.46 -8.38 -7.21
CA ARG A 49 12.24 -7.16 -7.51
C ARG A 49 12.17 -6.79 -8.99
N ALA A 50 12.39 -7.75 -9.89
CA ALA A 50 12.31 -7.53 -11.33
C ALA A 50 10.90 -7.09 -11.79
N GLN A 51 9.85 -7.61 -11.15
CA GLN A 51 8.48 -7.15 -11.40
C GLN A 51 8.25 -5.72 -10.90
N ALA A 52 8.74 -5.39 -9.70
CA ALA A 52 8.63 -4.04 -9.15
C ALA A 52 9.35 -3.02 -10.04
N GLU A 53 10.58 -3.32 -10.46
CA GLU A 53 11.35 -2.53 -11.42
C GLU A 53 10.59 -2.32 -12.73
N ARG A 54 9.82 -3.34 -13.18
CA ARG A 54 8.94 -3.25 -14.35
C ARG A 54 7.73 -2.38 -14.21
N ILE A 55 7.07 -2.45 -13.07
CA ILE A 55 5.87 -1.65 -12.82
C ILE A 55 6.26 -0.18 -12.65
N PHE A 56 7.35 0.08 -11.91
CA PHE A 56 7.75 1.42 -11.52
C PHE A 56 8.77 2.07 -12.47
N ARG A 57 9.27 1.36 -13.49
CA ARG A 57 10.30 1.83 -14.44
C ARG A 57 11.51 2.42 -13.71
N CYS A 58 12.03 1.65 -12.77
CA CYS A 58 13.14 2.01 -11.89
C CYS A 58 14.09 0.82 -11.78
N CYS A 59 15.24 1.00 -11.13
CA CYS A 59 16.18 -0.10 -10.90
C CYS A 59 16.80 0.00 -9.51
N GLY A 60 16.82 -1.13 -8.80
CA GLY A 60 17.30 -1.20 -7.42
C GLY A 60 16.43 -0.42 -6.43
N PHE A 61 16.72 -0.59 -5.14
CA PHE A 61 15.98 0.11 -4.08
C PHE A 61 16.29 1.61 -4.09
N GLU A 62 17.58 1.95 -4.02
CA GLU A 62 18.10 3.31 -4.11
C GLU A 62 19.35 3.31 -4.98
N ARG A 63 19.60 4.41 -5.70
CA ARG A 63 20.90 4.63 -6.34
C ARG A 63 21.93 4.93 -5.27
N ASN A 64 22.65 3.92 -4.83
CA ASN A 64 23.88 4.15 -4.08
C ASN A 64 25.01 4.35 -5.09
N ALA A 65 25.46 5.59 -5.27
CA ALA A 65 26.65 5.95 -6.08
C ALA A 65 27.97 5.34 -5.54
N SER A 66 27.89 4.44 -4.56
CA SER A 66 29.00 3.81 -3.86
C SER A 66 29.06 2.29 -4.09
N ASP A 67 28.07 1.72 -4.78
CA ASP A 67 28.00 0.29 -5.06
C ASP A 67 28.05 0.05 -6.58
N PRO A 68 29.26 -0.09 -7.17
CA PRO A 68 29.43 -0.26 -8.62
C PRO A 68 28.77 -1.53 -9.18
N THR A 69 28.40 -2.48 -8.30
CA THR A 69 27.65 -3.69 -8.66
C THR A 69 26.18 -3.41 -8.95
N ALA A 70 25.59 -2.37 -8.34
CA ALA A 70 24.21 -1.96 -8.59
C ALA A 70 24.08 -1.18 -9.90
N GLU A 71 25.10 -0.40 -10.28
CA GLU A 71 25.17 0.30 -11.58
C GLU A 71 25.21 -0.71 -12.75
N LEU A 72 25.98 -1.80 -12.61
CA LEU A 72 26.11 -2.83 -13.65
C LEU A 72 24.78 -3.59 -13.94
N GLN A 73 23.87 -3.66 -12.97
CA GLN A 73 22.58 -4.36 -13.13
C GLN A 73 21.54 -3.55 -13.90
N CYS A 74 21.68 -2.21 -13.94
CA CYS A 74 20.68 -1.33 -14.54
C CYS A 74 21.03 -0.92 -15.98
N GLU A 75 22.29 -1.09 -16.40
CA GLU A 75 22.81 -0.61 -17.69
C GLU A 75 22.19 -1.29 -18.92
N HIS A 76 21.51 -2.42 -18.75
CA HIS A 76 20.92 -3.19 -19.86
C HIS A 76 19.47 -3.61 -19.63
N VAL A 77 18.78 -3.02 -18.65
CA VAL A 77 17.38 -3.37 -18.39
C VAL A 77 16.47 -2.45 -19.21
N PRO A 78 15.77 -2.95 -20.25
CA PRO A 78 14.89 -2.16 -21.14
C PRO A 78 13.66 -1.59 -20.43
N THR A 79 13.58 -1.80 -19.12
CA THR A 79 12.46 -1.52 -18.26
C THR A 79 12.52 -0.11 -17.68
N CYS A 80 13.74 0.39 -17.43
CA CYS A 80 13.97 1.73 -16.91
C CYS A 80 14.21 2.74 -18.03
N CYS A 81 14.76 2.28 -19.15
CA CYS A 81 15.13 3.09 -20.30
C CYS A 81 14.45 2.54 -21.56
N PRO A 82 13.19 2.94 -21.84
CA PRO A 82 12.60 2.64 -23.13
C PRO A 82 13.39 3.37 -24.23
N PRO A 83 13.50 2.83 -25.45
CA PRO A 83 14.29 3.41 -26.55
C PRO A 83 13.96 4.87 -26.93
N GLN A 84 12.82 5.37 -26.46
CA GLN A 84 12.28 6.69 -26.74
C GLN A 84 12.76 7.78 -25.76
N GLU A 85 13.34 7.38 -24.62
CA GLU A 85 13.80 8.28 -23.54
C GLU A 85 15.34 8.34 -23.44
N ILE A 86 16.05 7.69 -24.35
CA ILE A 86 17.51 7.73 -24.40
C ILE A 86 17.93 9.07 -25.03
N PRO A 87 18.56 9.99 -24.28
CA PRO A 87 19.11 11.20 -24.86
C PRO A 87 20.18 10.84 -25.92
N PRO A 88 20.44 11.73 -26.90
CA PRO A 88 21.37 11.45 -28.01
C PRO A 88 22.83 11.17 -27.58
N ASP A 89 23.14 11.33 -26.29
CA ASP A 89 24.42 11.05 -25.64
C ASP A 89 24.54 9.61 -25.10
N GLY A 90 23.49 8.79 -25.24
CA GLY A 90 23.52 7.36 -24.89
C GLY A 90 23.54 7.05 -23.39
N THR A 91 23.52 8.06 -22.53
CA THR A 91 23.54 7.91 -21.07
C THR A 91 22.11 7.87 -20.53
N CYS A 92 21.66 6.71 -20.04
CA CYS A 92 20.38 6.59 -19.35
C CYS A 92 20.57 6.64 -17.84
N GLU A 93 20.05 7.68 -17.21
CA GLU A 93 19.99 7.78 -15.76
C GLU A 93 18.72 7.11 -15.21
N CYS A 94 18.79 5.85 -14.80
CA CYS A 94 17.66 5.09 -14.24
C CYS A 94 17.43 5.31 -12.74
N GLN A 95 16.33 5.93 -12.29
CA GLN A 95 16.11 6.29 -10.88
C GLN A 95 15.92 5.04 -9.97
N GLY A 96 16.27 5.17 -8.68
CA GLY A 96 15.97 4.14 -7.67
C GLY A 96 14.47 4.01 -7.39
N CYS A 97 14.01 2.80 -7.09
CA CYS A 97 12.59 2.49 -6.93
C CYS A 97 11.93 3.09 -5.69
N TRP A 98 12.72 3.52 -4.69
CA TRP A 98 12.21 3.99 -3.40
C TRP A 98 11.15 5.10 -3.51
N SER A 99 11.38 6.13 -4.33
CA SER A 99 10.47 7.27 -4.44
C SER A 99 9.08 6.86 -4.95
N ALA A 100 9.03 6.06 -6.02
CA ALA A 100 7.81 5.54 -6.60
C ALA A 100 7.13 4.51 -5.68
N LEU A 101 7.93 3.65 -5.04
CA LEU A 101 7.45 2.61 -4.13
C LEU A 101 6.78 3.21 -2.88
N HIS A 102 7.44 4.14 -2.20
CA HIS A 102 6.91 4.86 -1.04
C HIS A 102 5.59 5.57 -1.37
N GLN A 103 5.54 6.23 -2.53
CA GLN A 103 4.31 6.90 -2.98
C GLN A 103 3.18 5.90 -3.24
N ALA A 104 3.48 4.75 -3.84
CA ALA A 104 2.50 3.69 -4.07
C ALA A 104 1.96 3.10 -2.75
N ILE A 105 2.82 2.85 -1.77
CA ILE A 105 2.43 2.37 -0.43
C ILE A 105 1.49 3.39 0.23
N ARG A 106 1.90 4.66 0.29
CA ARG A 106 1.11 5.72 0.93
C ARG A 106 -0.22 5.96 0.22
N ASN A 107 -0.26 5.92 -1.11
CA ASN A 107 -1.51 6.06 -1.86
C ASN A 107 -2.42 4.85 -1.69
N GLY A 108 -1.87 3.64 -1.72
CA GLY A 108 -2.61 2.40 -1.48
C GLY A 108 -3.26 2.38 -0.10
N LEU A 109 -2.52 2.76 0.95
CA LEU A 109 -3.03 2.85 2.32
C LEU A 109 -4.14 3.90 2.47
N LYS A 110 -4.03 5.06 1.80
CA LYS A 110 -5.08 6.07 1.79
C LYS A 110 -6.38 5.56 1.15
N ILE A 111 -6.28 4.92 -0.01
CA ILE A 111 -7.45 4.42 -0.74
C ILE A 111 -8.10 3.26 0.01
N THR A 112 -7.32 2.26 0.41
CA THR A 112 -7.84 1.08 1.12
C THR A 112 -8.38 1.41 2.50
N GLY A 113 -7.71 2.31 3.24
CA GLY A 113 -8.20 2.83 4.51
C GLY A 113 -9.53 3.57 4.36
N GLY A 114 -9.70 4.36 3.30
CA GLY A 114 -10.97 4.98 2.97
C GLY A 114 -12.08 3.95 2.71
N ILE A 115 -11.84 3.00 1.79
CA ILE A 115 -12.84 1.97 1.41
C ILE A 115 -13.30 1.14 2.62
N GLY A 116 -12.36 0.69 3.47
CA GLY A 116 -12.68 -0.08 4.68
C GLY A 116 -13.50 0.74 5.69
N MET A 117 -13.14 2.01 5.88
CA MET A 117 -13.86 2.92 6.75
C MET A 117 -15.28 3.21 6.24
N PHE A 118 -15.47 3.42 4.93
CA PHE A 118 -16.79 3.59 4.33
C PHE A 118 -17.68 2.36 4.51
N PHE A 119 -17.14 1.16 4.32
CA PHE A 119 -17.90 -0.08 4.50
C PHE A 119 -18.39 -0.24 5.94
N SER A 120 -17.53 0.03 6.94
CA SER A 120 -17.93 0.00 8.35
C SER A 120 -19.00 1.04 8.70
N PHE A 121 -18.97 2.24 8.11
CA PHE A 121 -20.03 3.24 8.31
C PHE A 121 -21.36 2.83 7.69
N THR A 122 -21.35 2.22 6.50
CA THR A 122 -22.59 1.75 5.87
C THR A 122 -23.26 0.61 6.65
N GLU A 123 -22.49 -0.19 7.39
CA GLU A 123 -23.05 -1.22 8.28
C GLU A 123 -23.73 -0.60 9.51
N LEU A 124 -23.20 0.50 10.07
CA LEU A 124 -23.80 1.21 11.21
C LEU A 124 -25.12 1.90 10.84
N GLU A 125 -25.22 2.52 9.67
CA GLU A 125 -26.47 3.13 9.18
C GLU A 125 -27.54 2.08 8.86
N GLN A 126 -27.12 0.91 8.35
CA GLN A 126 -28.05 -0.21 8.14
C GLN A 126 -28.55 -0.82 9.45
N GLU A 127 -27.77 -0.77 10.53
CA GLU A 127 -28.21 -1.22 11.85
C GLU A 127 -29.27 -0.27 12.45
N GLU A 128 -29.11 1.05 12.29
CA GLU A 128 -30.11 2.04 12.73
C GLU A 128 -31.44 1.91 11.97
N HIS A 129 -31.39 1.70 10.65
CA HIS A 129 -32.60 1.49 9.84
C HIS A 129 -33.29 0.14 10.14
N ARG A 130 -32.53 -0.92 10.47
CA ARG A 130 -33.09 -2.22 10.88
C ARG A 130 -33.65 -2.17 12.31
N ALA A 131 -33.05 -1.36 13.19
CA ALA A 131 -33.59 -1.07 14.51
C ALA A 131 -34.91 -0.27 14.43
N LEU A 132 -34.99 0.76 13.57
CA LEU A 132 -36.22 1.52 13.32
C LEU A 132 -37.32 0.66 12.66
N ALA A 133 -36.97 -0.20 11.70
CA ALA A 133 -37.90 -1.15 11.10
C ALA A 133 -38.36 -2.25 12.08
N GLY A 134 -37.51 -2.63 13.05
CA GLY A 134 -37.84 -3.55 14.14
C GLY A 134 -38.80 -2.94 15.17
N VAL A 135 -38.58 -1.67 15.55
CA VAL A 135 -39.47 -0.92 16.45
C VAL A 135 -40.85 -0.70 15.83
N GLN A 136 -40.93 -0.41 14.52
CA GLN A 136 -42.22 -0.26 13.82
C GLN A 136 -43.04 -1.56 13.80
N ARG A 137 -42.40 -2.73 13.86
CA ARG A 137 -43.04 -4.06 13.88
C ARG A 137 -43.48 -4.51 15.28
N GLN A 138 -42.99 -3.87 16.34
CA GLN A 138 -43.47 -4.04 17.72
C GLN A 138 -44.51 -2.99 18.13
N ALA A 139 -44.73 -1.97 17.28
CA ALA A 139 -45.73 -0.93 17.47
C ALA A 139 -47.02 -1.13 16.65
N ILE A 140 -47.17 -2.28 15.96
CA ILE A 140 -48.39 -2.74 15.27
C ILE A 140 -48.75 -4.11 15.86
#